data_AF-A0A1E4I9B4-F1
#
_entry.id   AF-A0A1E4I9B4-F1
#
_cell.length_a   1.000
_cell.length_b   1.000
_cell.length_c   1.000
_cell.angle_alpha   90.00
_cell.angle_beta   90.00
_cell.angle_gamma   90.00
#
_symmetry.space_group_name_H-M   'P 1'
#
loop_
_entity.id
_entity.type
_entity.pdbx_description
1 polymer ?
#
loop_
_entity_poly.entity_id
_entity_poly.type
_entity_poly.pdbx_seq_one_letter_code
_entity_poly.pdbx_strand_id
1 'polypeptide(L)'
;MKAKRVIPASSSRFAAQLFNFITVVVLLISLTALLLGKLLAGHKIGFLPFVLSLPPVMIWLGASIFVYASIAHHPNPRTTHYNKWAGYRYYGVMGSLVVFGQPLYGLLGGWQGLMLVQGVAVVVIVPWALFDIYRAAREPWQDMTIEVAINE
;
A
#
# COMPACT_ATOMS: atom_id res chain seq x y z
N MET A 1 -11.89 -29.17 -21.71
CA MET A 1 -10.46 -29.56 -21.95
C MET A 1 -9.53 -28.79 -21.01
N LYS A 2 -8.25 -29.15 -20.85
CA LYS A 2 -7.28 -28.35 -20.05
C LYS A 2 -6.17 -27.78 -20.95
N ALA A 3 -5.97 -26.47 -20.91
CA ALA A 3 -4.86 -25.80 -21.59
C ALA A 3 -3.66 -25.62 -20.64
N LYS A 4 -2.44 -25.73 -21.17
CA LYS A 4 -1.23 -25.29 -20.45
C LYS A 4 -1.06 -23.79 -20.62
N ARG A 5 -0.92 -23.07 -19.51
CA ARG A 5 -0.61 -21.63 -19.48
C ARG A 5 0.70 -21.40 -18.74
N VAL A 6 1.60 -20.66 -19.36
CA VAL A 6 2.86 -20.23 -18.73
C VAL A 6 2.62 -18.92 -17.99
N ILE A 7 3.09 -18.84 -16.75
CA ILE A 7 3.18 -17.61 -15.95
C ILE A 7 4.67 -17.28 -15.84
N PRO A 8 5.12 -16.15 -16.42
CA PRO A 8 6.51 -15.74 -16.33
C PRO A 8 6.94 -15.42 -14.89
N ALA A 9 8.21 -15.68 -14.60
CA ALA A 9 8.88 -15.31 -13.35
C ALA A 9 8.71 -13.82 -13.03
N SER A 10 8.80 -12.97 -14.06
CA SER A 10 8.64 -11.51 -13.95
C SER A 10 7.25 -11.10 -13.51
N SER A 11 6.20 -11.81 -13.96
CA SER A 11 4.81 -11.57 -13.57
C SER A 11 4.58 -11.95 -12.11
N SER A 12 5.08 -13.12 -11.69
CA SER A 12 5.02 -13.56 -10.29
C SER A 12 5.71 -12.58 -9.34
N ARG A 13 6.91 -12.09 -9.74
CA ARG A 13 7.66 -11.08 -9.00
C ARG A 13 6.91 -9.76 -8.91
N PHE A 14 6.40 -9.26 -10.03
CA PHE A 14 5.69 -7.99 -10.05
C PHE A 14 4.44 -8.03 -9.17
N ALA A 15 3.64 -9.09 -9.28
CA ALA A 15 2.48 -9.31 -8.41
C ALA A 15 2.86 -9.34 -6.93
N ALA A 16 4.02 -9.94 -6.58
CA ALA A 16 4.50 -9.97 -5.20
C ALA A 16 4.81 -8.58 -4.63
N GLN A 17 5.16 -7.62 -5.49
CA GLN A 17 5.56 -6.26 -5.09
C GLN A 17 4.44 -5.23 -5.24
N LEU A 18 3.42 -5.51 -6.06
CA LEU A 18 2.42 -4.55 -6.51
C LEU A 18 1.73 -3.80 -5.36
N PHE A 19 1.27 -4.54 -4.34
CA PHE A 19 0.59 -3.95 -3.18
C PHE A 19 1.50 -2.93 -2.46
N ASN A 20 2.75 -3.31 -2.19
CA ASN A 20 3.71 -2.44 -1.51
C ASN A 20 4.10 -1.24 -2.37
N PHE A 21 4.29 -1.43 -3.68
CA PHE A 21 4.61 -0.32 -4.58
C PHE A 21 3.52 0.76 -4.56
N ILE A 22 2.26 0.36 -4.75
CA ILE A 22 1.16 1.33 -4.75
C ILE A 22 1.00 1.96 -3.36
N THR A 23 1.14 1.17 -2.29
CA THR A 23 1.08 1.69 -0.91
C THR A 23 2.13 2.77 -0.67
N VAL A 24 3.38 2.54 -1.07
CA VAL A 24 4.45 3.53 -0.92
C VAL A 24 4.12 4.79 -1.73
N VAL A 25 3.74 4.65 -2.99
CA VAL A 25 3.39 5.78 -3.86
C VAL A 25 2.26 6.61 -3.25
N VAL A 26 1.18 5.96 -2.79
CA VAL A 26 0.03 6.64 -2.19
C VAL A 26 0.40 7.38 -0.92
N LEU A 27 1.14 6.73 -0.01
CA LEU A 27 1.54 7.36 1.25
C LEU A 27 2.47 8.56 1.02
N LEU A 28 3.39 8.46 0.05
CA LEU A 28 4.27 9.57 -0.31
C LEU A 28 3.52 10.70 -1.01
N ILE A 29 2.56 10.41 -1.88
CA ILE A 29 1.68 11.43 -2.49
C ILE A 29 0.88 12.14 -1.40
N SER A 30 0.28 11.39 -0.47
CA SER A 30 -0.51 11.94 0.63
C SER A 30 0.33 12.83 1.55
N LEU A 31 1.52 12.38 1.93
CA LEU A 31 2.45 13.17 2.75
C LEU A 31 2.89 14.43 2.00
N THR A 32 3.24 14.29 0.72
CA THR A 32 3.65 15.42 -0.12
C THR A 32 2.53 16.44 -0.25
N ALA A 33 1.29 15.99 -0.45
CA ALA A 33 0.11 16.84 -0.49
C ALA A 33 -0.12 17.59 0.85
N LEU A 34 0.11 16.93 1.99
CA LEU A 34 0.03 17.56 3.31
C LEU A 34 1.12 18.65 3.50
N LEU A 35 2.34 18.38 3.03
CA LEU A 35 3.46 19.32 3.08
C LEU A 35 3.24 20.51 2.15
N LEU A 36 2.90 20.26 0.89
CA LEU A 36 2.58 21.29 -0.11
C LEU A 36 1.38 22.13 0.31
N GLY A 37 0.35 21.49 0.86
CA GLY A 37 -0.82 22.20 1.38
C GLY A 37 -0.42 23.25 2.42
N LYS A 38 0.54 22.97 3.31
CA LYS A 38 1.04 23.96 4.28
C LYS A 38 1.87 25.07 3.63
N LEU A 39 2.64 24.74 2.60
CA LEU A 39 3.46 25.72 1.88
C LEU A 39 2.60 26.68 1.05
N LEU A 40 1.49 26.19 0.48
CA LEU A 40 0.59 26.93 -0.41
C LEU A 40 -0.54 27.64 0.36
N ALA A 41 -1.00 27.06 1.47
CA ALA A 41 -1.93 27.72 2.36
C ALA A 41 -1.19 28.81 3.16
N GLY A 42 -1.57 30.08 3.00
CA GLY A 42 -1.27 31.07 4.03
C GLY A 42 -1.74 30.58 5.41
N HIS A 43 -1.18 31.11 6.50
CA HIS A 43 -1.36 30.61 7.89
C HIS A 43 -2.81 30.42 8.38
N LYS A 44 -3.82 30.83 7.60
CA LYS A 44 -5.26 30.75 7.91
C LYS A 44 -6.01 29.60 7.22
N ILE A 45 -5.41 28.86 6.27
CA ILE A 45 -6.13 27.80 5.53
C ILE A 45 -5.64 26.41 5.96
N GLY A 46 -6.00 26.01 7.19
CA GLY A 46 -5.76 24.64 7.68
C GLY A 46 -6.54 23.55 6.93
N PHE A 47 -7.51 23.94 6.12
CA PHE A 47 -8.40 23.05 5.36
C PHE A 47 -7.73 22.46 4.11
N LEU A 48 -6.93 23.23 3.38
CA LEU A 48 -6.34 22.79 2.11
C LEU A 48 -5.34 21.62 2.27
N PRO A 49 -4.40 21.62 3.24
CA PRO A 49 -3.53 20.46 3.48
C PRO A 49 -4.31 19.18 3.85
N PHE A 50 -5.43 19.32 4.57
CA PHE A 50 -6.27 18.21 4.97
C PHE A 50 -6.99 17.59 3.76
N VAL A 51 -7.65 18.41 2.93
CA VAL A 51 -8.39 17.95 1.76
C VAL A 51 -7.49 17.34 0.70
N LEU A 52 -6.27 17.83 0.52
CA LEU A 52 -5.37 17.28 -0.50
C LEU A 52 -4.74 15.96 -0.07
N SER A 53 -4.53 15.76 1.23
CA SER A 53 -3.77 14.61 1.72
C SER A 53 -4.62 13.36 1.98
N LEU A 54 -5.87 13.50 2.40
CA LEU A 54 -6.71 12.33 2.71
C LEU A 54 -7.19 11.51 1.49
N PRO A 55 -7.62 12.11 0.36
CA PRO A 55 -8.23 11.36 -0.74
C PRO A 55 -7.35 10.23 -1.30
N PRO A 56 -6.03 10.41 -1.53
CA PRO A 56 -5.17 9.31 -1.99
C PRO A 56 -5.23 8.08 -1.07
N VAL A 57 -5.19 8.29 0.25
CA VAL A 57 -5.20 7.21 1.23
C VAL A 57 -6.57 6.52 1.27
N MET A 58 -7.66 7.28 1.20
CA MET A 58 -9.02 6.72 1.19
C MET A 58 -9.30 5.91 -0.08
N ILE A 59 -8.90 6.42 -1.24
CA ILE A 59 -9.03 5.69 -2.52
C ILE A 59 -8.22 4.40 -2.46
N TRP A 60 -6.98 4.46 -1.95
CA TRP A 60 -6.16 3.27 -1.82
C TRP A 60 -6.70 2.28 -0.80
N LEU A 61 -7.29 2.73 0.31
CA LEU A 61 -7.90 1.84 1.29
C LEU A 61 -8.93 0.91 0.61
N GLY A 62 -9.81 1.45 -0.25
CA GLY A 62 -10.74 0.65 -1.03
C GLY A 62 -10.07 -0.17 -2.15
N ALA A 63 -9.23 0.47 -2.97
CA ALA A 63 -8.57 -0.17 -4.10
C ALA A 63 -7.63 -1.33 -3.69
N SER A 64 -7.00 -1.22 -2.53
CA SER A 64 -6.09 -2.21 -1.97
C SER A 64 -6.76 -3.56 -1.71
N ILE A 65 -8.08 -3.59 -1.44
CA ILE A 65 -8.85 -4.83 -1.28
C ILE A 65 -8.89 -5.59 -2.61
N PHE A 66 -9.13 -4.89 -3.73
CA PHE A 66 -9.15 -5.50 -5.06
C PHE A 66 -7.77 -6.00 -5.46
N VAL A 67 -6.72 -5.20 -5.23
CA VAL A 67 -5.34 -5.62 -5.48
C VAL A 67 -5.00 -6.86 -4.66
N TYR A 68 -5.29 -6.84 -3.35
CA TYR A 68 -5.04 -7.97 -2.48
C TYR A 68 -5.79 -9.22 -2.95
N ALA A 69 -7.09 -9.13 -3.22
CA ALA A 69 -7.92 -10.24 -3.62
C ALA A 69 -7.48 -10.86 -4.96
N SER A 70 -7.08 -10.02 -5.93
CA SER A 70 -6.57 -10.48 -7.24
C SER A 70 -5.28 -11.28 -7.13
N ILE A 71 -4.48 -11.08 -6.07
CA ILE A 71 -3.20 -11.77 -5.86
C ILE A 71 -3.32 -12.90 -4.81
N ALA A 72 -4.34 -12.86 -3.93
CA ALA A 72 -4.49 -13.80 -2.81
C ALA A 72 -4.51 -15.28 -3.24
N HIS A 73 -4.98 -15.57 -4.45
CA HIS A 73 -5.05 -16.92 -5.02
C HIS A 73 -4.04 -17.12 -6.16
N HIS A 74 -2.98 -16.32 -6.22
CA HIS A 74 -1.94 -16.47 -7.23
C HIS A 74 -1.31 -17.88 -7.15
N PRO A 75 -1.07 -18.58 -8.27
CA PRO A 75 -0.55 -19.96 -8.26
C PRO A 75 0.83 -20.10 -7.61
N ASN A 76 1.63 -19.03 -7.65
CA ASN A 76 2.93 -18.98 -6.97
C ASN A 76 2.75 -18.65 -5.47
N PRO A 77 3.09 -19.57 -4.55
CA PRO A 77 2.91 -19.35 -3.10
C PRO A 77 3.84 -18.27 -2.53
N ARG A 78 4.98 -18.00 -3.18
CA ARG A 78 5.86 -16.89 -2.78
C ARG A 78 5.18 -15.55 -3.07
N THR A 79 4.53 -15.41 -4.22
CA THR A 79 3.75 -14.22 -4.58
C THR A 79 2.63 -13.97 -3.57
N THR A 80 1.87 -15.00 -3.20
CA THR A 80 0.80 -14.87 -2.20
C THR A 80 1.36 -14.53 -0.82
N HIS A 81 2.51 -15.08 -0.44
CA HIS A 81 3.17 -14.76 0.83
C HIS A 81 3.53 -13.27 0.96
N TYR A 82 4.16 -12.69 -0.06
CA TYR A 82 4.48 -11.25 -0.04
C TYR A 82 3.23 -10.38 -0.03
N ASN A 83 2.22 -10.71 -0.83
CA ASN A 83 0.93 -9.99 -0.83
C ASN A 83 0.23 -10.06 0.54
N LYS A 84 0.22 -11.25 1.16
CA LYS A 84 -0.33 -11.48 2.50
C LYS A 84 0.29 -10.53 3.52
N TRP A 85 1.61 -10.51 3.64
CA TRP A 85 2.31 -9.66 4.60
C TRP A 85 2.23 -8.16 4.30
N ALA A 86 2.23 -7.78 3.02
CA ALA A 86 1.98 -6.41 2.60
C ALA A 86 0.60 -5.91 3.09
N GLY A 87 -0.44 -6.73 2.88
CA GLY A 87 -1.78 -6.48 3.38
C GLY A 87 -1.85 -6.42 4.91
N TYR A 88 -1.32 -7.42 5.63
CA TYR A 88 -1.33 -7.43 7.10
C TYR A 88 -0.69 -6.17 7.71
N ARG A 89 0.47 -5.76 7.20
CA ARG A 89 1.14 -4.55 7.67
C ARG A 89 0.27 -3.32 7.41
N TYR A 90 -0.20 -3.14 6.16
CA TYR A 90 -0.99 -1.99 5.79
C TYR A 90 -2.29 -1.91 6.62
N TYR A 91 -3.09 -2.97 6.64
CA TYR A 91 -4.36 -2.97 7.37
C TYR A 91 -4.16 -2.94 8.89
N GLY A 92 -3.11 -3.56 9.42
CA GLY A 92 -2.78 -3.49 10.85
C GLY A 92 -2.48 -2.05 11.28
N VAL A 93 -1.64 -1.35 10.53
CA VAL A 93 -1.28 0.06 10.83
C VAL A 93 -2.47 0.99 10.59
N MET A 94 -3.09 0.92 9.41
CA MET A 94 -4.21 1.80 9.07
C MET A 94 -5.42 1.56 9.99
N GLY A 95 -5.76 0.31 10.29
CA GLY A 95 -6.82 -0.04 11.23
C GLY A 95 -6.53 0.45 12.65
N SER A 96 -5.27 0.37 13.10
CA SER A 96 -4.86 0.97 14.39
C SER A 96 -5.02 2.48 14.38
N LEU A 97 -4.67 3.15 13.28
CA LEU A 97 -4.82 4.60 13.14
C LEU A 97 -6.27 5.06 13.02
N VAL A 98 -7.21 4.20 12.60
CA VAL A 98 -8.65 4.52 12.68
C VAL A 98 -9.09 4.70 14.14
N VAL A 99 -8.57 3.86 15.05
CA VAL A 99 -8.90 3.92 16.48
C VAL A 99 -8.10 4.98 17.23
N PHE A 100 -6.77 4.97 17.03
CA PHE A 100 -5.84 5.82 17.78
C PHE A 100 -5.50 7.13 17.09
N GLY A 101 -5.97 7.35 15.86
CA GLY A 101 -5.64 8.55 15.07
C GLY A 101 -6.13 9.84 15.72
N GLN A 102 -7.34 9.86 16.29
CA GLN A 102 -7.85 11.04 17.00
C GLN A 102 -7.08 11.35 18.29
N PRO A 103 -6.81 10.38 19.18
CA PRO A 103 -5.92 10.58 20.32
C PRO A 103 -4.54 11.11 19.90
N LEU A 104 -3.91 10.52 18.87
CA LEU A 104 -2.61 10.98 18.36
C LEU A 104 -2.68 12.40 17.80
N TYR A 105 -3.71 12.72 17.02
CA TYR A 105 -3.94 14.07 16.52
C TYR A 105 -4.04 15.08 17.66
N GLY A 106 -4.80 14.75 18.71
CA GLY A 106 -5.03 15.62 19.87
C GLY A 106 -3.79 15.99 20.67
N LEU A 107 -2.70 15.22 20.56
CA LEU A 107 -1.43 15.53 21.24
C LEU A 107 -0.80 16.85 20.77
N LEU A 108 -0.95 17.19 19.49
CA LEU A 108 -0.33 18.37 18.89
C LEU A 108 -1.34 19.31 18.20
N GLY A 109 -2.49 18.78 17.76
CA GLY A 109 -3.53 19.53 17.07
C GLY A 109 -3.06 20.16 15.75
N GLY A 110 -4.01 20.79 15.04
CA GLY A 110 -3.73 21.52 13.81
C GLY A 110 -2.96 20.71 12.78
N TRP A 111 -2.02 21.35 12.08
CA TRP A 111 -1.19 20.66 11.08
C TRP A 111 -0.18 19.69 11.69
N GLN A 112 0.36 19.98 12.88
CA GLN A 112 1.34 19.11 13.53
C GLN A 112 0.71 17.77 13.95
N GLY A 113 -0.54 17.77 14.41
CA GLY A 113 -1.31 16.56 14.66
C GLY A 113 -1.55 15.75 13.38
N LEU A 114 -1.89 16.38 12.25
CA LEU A 114 -2.03 15.68 10.97
C LEU A 114 -0.70 15.06 10.52
N MET A 115 0.40 15.79 10.66
CA MET A 115 1.74 15.31 10.38
C MET A 115 2.14 14.15 11.29
N LEU A 116 1.73 14.16 12.55
CA LEU A 116 2.01 13.07 13.48
C LEU A 116 1.29 11.80 13.05
N VAL A 117 -0.03 11.87 12.79
CA VAL A 117 -0.82 10.69 12.38
C VAL A 117 -0.32 10.12 11.05
N GLN A 118 -0.15 10.97 10.03
CA GLN A 118 0.38 10.54 8.74
C GLN A 118 1.84 10.10 8.80
N GLY A 119 2.66 10.82 9.55
CA GLY A 119 4.07 10.52 9.74
C GLY A 119 4.27 9.14 10.37
N VAL A 120 3.45 8.78 11.36
CA VAL A 120 3.44 7.42 11.94
C VAL A 120 3.12 6.39 10.86
N ALA A 121 2.08 6.60 10.04
CA ALA A 121 1.76 5.66 8.96
C ALA A 121 2.95 5.49 7.99
N VAL A 122 3.56 6.59 7.56
CA VAL A 122 4.70 6.59 6.63
C VAL A 122 5.91 5.90 7.23
N VAL A 123 6.31 6.28 8.45
CA VAL A 123 7.49 5.74 9.14
C VAL A 123 7.35 4.25 9.44
N VAL A 124 6.13 3.77 9.74
CA VAL A 124 5.90 2.35 10.04
C VAL A 124 5.68 1.52 8.77
N ILE A 125 5.07 2.05 7.71
CA ILE A 125 4.76 1.26 6.52
C ILE A 125 5.87 1.33 5.47
N VAL A 126 6.35 2.53 5.14
CA VAL A 126 7.19 2.76 3.94
C VAL A 126 8.55 2.05 4.03
N PRO A 127 9.33 2.13 5.12
CA PRO A 127 10.62 1.45 5.19
C PRO A 127 10.49 -0.06 5.00
N TRP A 128 9.48 -0.66 5.64
CA TRP A 128 9.25 -2.10 5.55
C TRP A 128 8.67 -2.53 4.19
N ALA A 129 7.84 -1.69 3.57
CA ALA A 129 7.36 -1.92 2.21
C ALA A 129 8.49 -1.88 1.18
N LEU A 130 9.40 -0.91 1.30
CA LEU A 130 10.60 -0.82 0.47
C LEU A 130 11.52 -2.02 0.69
N PHE A 131 11.71 -2.45 1.94
CA PHE A 131 12.48 -3.64 2.26
C PHE A 131 11.88 -4.91 1.64
N ASP A 132 10.56 -5.10 1.73
CA ASP A 132 9.87 -6.23 1.10
C ASP A 132 9.98 -6.19 -0.42
N ILE A 133 9.85 -5.01 -1.04
CA ILE A 133 10.06 -4.82 -2.48
C ILE A 133 11.48 -5.24 -2.85
N TYR A 134 12.48 -4.76 -2.11
CA TYR A 134 13.89 -5.09 -2.31
C TYR A 134 14.15 -6.60 -2.17
N ARG A 135 13.56 -7.24 -1.15
CA ARG A 135 13.69 -8.68 -0.90
C ARG A 135 13.04 -9.48 -2.01
N ALA A 136 11.79 -9.16 -2.35
CA ALA A 136 11.06 -9.80 -3.44
C ALA A 136 11.81 -9.67 -4.77
N ALA A 137 12.51 -8.56 -5.03
CA ALA A 137 13.29 -8.41 -6.26
C ALA A 137 14.45 -9.40 -6.40
N ARG A 138 14.98 -9.93 -5.28
CA ARG A 138 16.16 -10.80 -5.21
C ARG A 138 15.83 -12.29 -5.02
N GLU A 139 14.57 -12.63 -4.87
CA GLU A 139 14.15 -14.02 -4.79
C GLU A 139 14.39 -14.75 -6.12
N PRO A 140 14.70 -16.06 -6.09
CA PRO A 140 14.91 -16.86 -7.31
C PRO A 140 13.56 -17.19 -7.94
N TRP A 141 13.00 -16.24 -8.70
CA TRP A 141 11.77 -16.44 -9.46
C TRP A 141 12.02 -17.38 -10.64
N GLN A 142 11.06 -18.26 -10.88
CA GLN A 142 11.10 -19.22 -11.98
C GLN A 142 9.78 -19.14 -12.74
N ASP A 143 9.84 -19.39 -14.04
CA ASP A 143 8.64 -19.56 -14.85
C ASP A 143 7.87 -20.77 -14.35
N MET A 144 6.54 -20.69 -14.39
CA MET A 144 5.68 -21.79 -13.98
C MET A 144 4.66 -22.10 -15.06
N THR A 145 4.37 -23.38 -15.25
CA THR A 145 3.30 -23.83 -16.13
C THR A 145 2.15 -24.34 -15.29
N ILE A 146 0.95 -23.81 -15.53
CA ILE A 146 -0.27 -24.23 -14.86
C ILE A 146 -1.25 -24.83 -15.87
N GLU A 147 -2.08 -25.75 -15.42
CA GLU A 147 -3.22 -26.24 -16.19
C GLU A 147 -4.43 -25.37 -15.91
N VAL A 148 -5.07 -24.87 -16.97
CA VAL A 148 -6.28 -24.04 -16.89
C VAL A 148 -7.42 -24.77 -17.57
N ALA A 149 -8.57 -24.86 -16.89
CA ALA A 149 -9.78 -25.41 -17.48
C ALA A 149 -10.25 -24.51 -18.63
N ILE A 150 -10.49 -25.11 -19.80
CA ILE A 150 -11.17 -24.47 -20.92
C ILE A 150 -12.64 -24.87 -20.77
N ASN A 151 -13.48 -23.89 -20.44
CA ASN A 151 -14.92 -24.04 -20.51
C ASN A 151 -15.32 -23.79 -21.97
N GLU A 152 -15.87 -24.82 -22.62
CA GLU A 152 -16.57 -24.67 -23.90
C GLU A 152 -17.91 -23.97 -23.70
#